data_AF-A0AAV4CXK4-F1
#
_entry.id   AF-A0AAV4CXK4-F1
#
_cell.length_a   1.000
_cell.length_b   1.000
_cell.length_c   1.000
_cell.angle_alpha   90.00
_cell.angle_beta   90.00
_cell.angle_gamma   90.00
#
_symmetry.space_group_name_H-M   'P 1'
#
loop_
_entity.id
_entity.type
_entity.pdbx_description
1 polymer ?
#
loop_
_entity_poly.entity_id
_entity_poly.type
_entity_poly.pdbx_seq_one_letter_code
_entity_poly.pdbx_strand_id
1 'polypeptide(L)'
;MVVKTEGKEKRDMIIDEIKNKEDSTRVQKAVQQPQQSQWTNWDTAIQRSLTWNDIWHMAPLRISFLIRSVYDLLPSNANVVRWGKKDDSTWPLCQTTEHVLSSCKVVLSQGDTRGGITEYFKNLPRS
;
A
#
# COMPACT_ATOMS: atom_id res chain seq x y z
N MET A 1 -14.12 49.74 9.52
CA MET A 1 -13.79 48.35 9.87
C MET A 1 -13.72 47.52 8.60
N VAL A 2 -12.64 47.63 7.86
CA VAL A 2 -12.31 46.81 6.68
C VAL A 2 -10.81 46.56 6.80
N VAL A 3 -10.24 45.55 6.14
CA VAL A 3 -8.80 45.23 6.02
C VAL A 3 -8.33 43.96 6.76
N LYS A 4 -9.03 43.45 7.81
CA LYS A 4 -8.56 42.20 8.47
C LYS A 4 -8.87 40.92 7.66
N THR A 5 -9.94 40.92 6.87
CA THR A 5 -10.40 39.76 6.08
C THR A 5 -9.63 39.59 4.76
N GLU A 6 -9.41 40.67 3.98
CA GLU A 6 -8.68 40.61 2.70
C GLU A 6 -7.23 40.14 2.86
N GLY A 7 -6.55 40.53 3.94
CA GLY A 7 -5.19 40.09 4.23
C GLY A 7 -5.11 38.62 4.67
N LYS A 8 -6.21 38.06 5.19
CA LYS A 8 -6.30 36.64 5.54
C LYS A 8 -6.55 35.81 4.29
N GLU A 9 -7.52 36.21 3.47
CA GLU A 9 -7.85 35.55 2.20
C GLU A 9 -6.67 35.48 1.24
N LYS A 10 -5.90 36.57 1.12
CA LYS A 10 -4.67 36.57 0.31
C LYS A 10 -3.61 35.60 0.85
N ARG A 11 -3.47 35.49 2.17
CA ARG A 11 -2.54 34.52 2.78
C ARG A 11 -3.00 33.09 2.56
N ASP A 12 -4.29 32.81 2.76
CA ASP A 12 -4.87 31.49 2.55
C ASP A 12 -4.71 31.06 1.09
N MET A 13 -4.95 31.97 0.14
CA MET A 13 -4.73 31.72 -1.29
C MET A 13 -3.26 31.41 -1.62
N ILE A 14 -2.30 32.15 -1.06
CA ILE A 14 -0.87 31.88 -1.25
C ILE A 14 -0.49 30.52 -0.63
N ILE A 15 -1.03 30.21 0.56
CA ILE A 15 -0.78 28.95 1.25
C ILE A 15 -1.31 27.78 0.41
N ASP A 16 -2.53 27.88 -0.12
CA ASP A 16 -3.13 26.82 -0.92
C ASP A 16 -2.40 26.63 -2.25
N GLU A 17 -1.92 27.71 -2.88
CA GLU A 17 -1.06 27.62 -4.07
C GLU A 17 0.25 26.89 -3.77
N ILE A 18 0.90 27.20 -2.64
CA ILE A 18 2.11 26.50 -2.19
C ILE A 18 1.82 25.03 -1.93
N LYS A 19 0.73 24.71 -1.21
CA LYS A 19 0.32 23.32 -0.95
C LYS A 19 0.09 22.56 -2.25
N ASN A 20 -0.65 23.14 -3.20
CA ASN A 20 -0.93 22.50 -4.49
C ASN A 20 0.36 22.21 -5.26
N LYS A 21 1.31 23.15 -5.26
CA LYS A 21 2.61 22.95 -5.89
C LYS A 21 3.42 21.84 -5.21
N GLU A 22 3.44 21.80 -3.89
CA GLU A 22 4.09 20.71 -3.14
C GLU A 22 3.40 19.36 -3.39
N ASP A 23 2.08 19.31 -3.34
CA ASP A 23 1.31 18.08 -3.55
C ASP A 23 1.48 17.55 -4.98
N SER A 24 1.50 18.44 -5.99
CA SER A 24 1.82 18.03 -7.36
C SER A 24 3.21 17.40 -7.47
N THR A 25 4.20 17.94 -6.76
CA THR A 25 5.57 17.38 -6.72
C THR A 25 5.59 16.03 -6.00
N ARG A 26 4.86 15.89 -4.90
CA ARG A 26 4.71 14.62 -4.16
C ARG A 26 4.06 13.55 -5.03
N VAL A 27 2.99 13.90 -5.75
CA VAL A 27 2.28 12.98 -6.66
C VAL A 27 3.17 12.59 -7.84
N GLN A 28 3.89 13.53 -8.46
CA GLN A 28 4.85 13.21 -9.53
C GLN A 28 5.92 12.22 -9.07
N LYS A 29 6.46 12.42 -7.88
CA LYS A 29 7.42 11.49 -7.28
C LYS A 29 6.79 10.13 -6.97
N ALA A 30 5.55 10.13 -6.47
CA ALA A 30 4.82 8.90 -6.19
C ALA A 30 4.63 8.09 -7.48
N VAL A 31 4.11 8.67 -8.56
CA VAL A 31 3.89 7.94 -9.83
C VAL A 31 5.17 7.29 -10.39
N GLN A 32 6.35 7.83 -10.09
CA GLN A 32 7.64 7.24 -10.47
C GLN A 32 8.08 6.04 -9.61
N GLN A 33 7.35 5.74 -8.53
CA GLN A 33 7.66 4.67 -7.55
C GLN A 33 6.63 3.53 -7.64
N PRO A 34 6.57 2.78 -8.75
CA PRO A 34 5.45 1.90 -9.09
C PRO A 34 5.12 0.84 -8.02
N GLN A 35 6.03 0.52 -7.10
CA GLN A 35 5.79 -0.40 -6.00
C GLN A 35 5.29 0.29 -4.72
N GLN A 36 5.96 1.35 -4.25
CA GLN A 36 5.53 2.08 -3.05
C GLN A 36 4.33 3.01 -3.33
N SER A 37 4.07 3.29 -4.60
CA SER A 37 3.00 4.17 -5.05
C SER A 37 1.80 3.43 -5.60
N GLN A 38 1.62 2.14 -5.32
CA GLN A 38 0.45 1.42 -5.84
C GLN A 38 -0.88 2.06 -5.40
N TRP A 39 -0.84 2.88 -4.34
CA TRP A 39 -1.95 3.75 -3.93
C TRP A 39 -2.40 4.78 -4.97
N THR A 40 -1.57 5.12 -5.95
CA THR A 40 -1.95 6.02 -7.05
C THR A 40 -2.90 5.36 -8.06
N ASN A 41 -3.00 4.02 -8.05
CA ASN A 41 -3.79 3.24 -9.02
C ASN A 41 -5.02 2.58 -8.38
N TRP A 42 -5.49 3.08 -7.24
CA TRP A 42 -6.57 2.48 -6.44
C TRP A 42 -8.00 2.70 -6.96
N ASP A 43 -8.17 3.01 -8.25
CA ASP A 43 -9.50 3.23 -8.84
C ASP A 43 -10.44 2.02 -8.67
N THR A 44 -9.87 0.82 -8.50
CA THR A 44 -10.58 -0.45 -8.29
C THR A 44 -10.56 -0.95 -6.84
N ALA A 45 -9.89 -0.24 -5.93
CA ALA A 45 -9.68 -0.70 -4.56
C ALA A 45 -10.96 -0.54 -3.70
N ILE A 46 -11.22 -1.54 -2.85
CA ILE A 46 -12.35 -1.48 -1.90
C ILE A 46 -12.02 -0.44 -0.82
N GLN A 47 -12.77 0.65 -0.79
CA GLN A 47 -12.64 1.67 0.24
C GLN A 47 -13.05 1.10 1.60
N ARG A 48 -12.13 1.12 2.56
CA ARG A 48 -12.40 0.80 3.96
C ARG A 48 -12.01 1.96 4.85
N SER A 49 -12.96 2.46 5.62
CA SER A 49 -12.69 3.35 6.74
C SER A 49 -12.35 2.52 7.98
N LEU A 50 -11.26 2.87 8.65
CA LEU A 50 -10.88 2.30 9.94
C LEU A 50 -10.87 3.42 10.96
N THR A 51 -11.58 3.23 12.07
CA THR A 51 -11.51 4.17 13.18
C THR A 51 -10.24 3.93 13.99
N TRP A 52 -9.82 4.94 14.76
CA TRP A 52 -8.69 4.80 15.67
C TRP A 52 -8.91 3.65 16.68
N ASN A 53 -10.16 3.49 17.14
CA ASN A 53 -10.53 2.41 18.05
C ASN A 53 -10.36 1.03 17.39
N ASP A 54 -10.76 0.88 16.12
CA ASP A 54 -10.56 -0.36 15.36
C ASP A 54 -9.07 -0.73 15.28
N ILE A 55 -8.20 0.26 15.04
CA ILE A 55 -6.76 0.06 14.94
C ILE A 55 -6.19 -0.44 16.28
N TRP A 56 -6.58 0.17 17.40
CA TRP A 56 -6.10 -0.23 18.73
C TRP A 56 -6.50 -1.65 19.13
N HIS A 57 -7.68 -2.09 18.71
CA HIS A 57 -8.17 -3.43 19.04
C HIS A 57 -7.82 -4.48 17.97
N MET A 58 -7.19 -4.09 16.86
CA MET A 58 -6.76 -5.05 15.85
C MET A 58 -5.48 -5.78 16.25
N ALA A 59 -5.43 -7.08 15.92
CA ALA A 59 -4.21 -7.85 16.03
C ALA A 59 -3.10 -7.20 15.17
N PRO A 60 -1.85 -7.10 15.67
CA PRO A 60 -0.75 -6.47 14.93
C PRO A 60 -0.54 -7.05 13.53
N LEU A 61 -0.69 -8.38 13.39
CA LEU A 61 -0.60 -9.07 12.10
C LEU A 61 -1.66 -8.62 11.09
N ARG A 62 -2.87 -8.29 11.56
CA ARG A 62 -3.97 -7.81 10.72
C ARG A 62 -3.69 -6.41 10.19
N ILE A 63 -3.18 -5.51 11.05
CA ILE A 63 -2.76 -4.16 10.65
C ILE A 63 -1.62 -4.25 9.63
N SER A 64 -0.63 -5.09 9.94
CA SER A 64 0.52 -5.32 9.09
C SER A 64 0.12 -5.86 7.71
N PHE A 65 -0.82 -6.80 7.66
CA PHE A 65 -1.40 -7.31 6.42
C PHE A 65 -2.12 -6.22 5.62
N LEU A 66 -2.96 -5.41 6.26
CA LEU A 66 -3.72 -4.33 5.60
C LEU A 66 -2.79 -3.30 4.94
N ILE A 67 -1.76 -2.84 5.67
CA ILE A 67 -0.77 -1.91 5.14
C ILE A 67 -0.02 -2.54 3.96
N ARG A 68 0.41 -3.80 4.08
CA ARG A 68 1.14 -4.49 3.01
C ARG A 68 0.28 -4.80 1.78
N SER A 69 -1.01 -5.07 1.95
CA SER A 69 -1.93 -5.24 0.81
C SER A 69 -2.08 -3.96 0.00
N VAL A 70 -2.10 -2.83 0.70
CA VAL A 70 -2.23 -1.47 0.15
C VAL A 70 -1.02 -1.10 -0.71
N TYR A 71 0.18 -1.46 -0.27
CA TYR A 71 1.43 -1.12 -0.96
C TYR A 71 2.00 -2.25 -1.83
N ASP A 72 1.22 -3.30 -2.15
CA ASP A 72 1.69 -4.45 -2.94
C ASP A 72 3.00 -5.05 -2.38
N LEU A 73 3.06 -5.19 -1.05
CA LEU A 73 4.20 -5.75 -0.30
C LEU A 73 3.87 -7.13 0.28
N LEU A 74 2.78 -7.76 -0.16
CA LEU A 74 2.49 -9.15 0.16
C LEU A 74 3.38 -10.08 -0.68
N PRO A 75 3.71 -11.28 -0.19
CA PRO A 75 4.52 -12.24 -0.95
C PRO A 75 3.68 -12.87 -2.08
N SER A 76 3.57 -12.15 -3.19
CA SER A 76 3.21 -12.70 -4.50
C SER A 76 4.45 -13.24 -5.20
N ASN A 77 4.29 -14.09 -6.21
CA ASN A 77 5.45 -14.60 -6.97
C ASN A 77 6.28 -13.46 -7.59
N ALA A 78 5.63 -12.39 -8.07
CA ALA A 78 6.34 -11.23 -8.59
C ALA A 78 7.19 -10.53 -7.49
N ASN A 79 6.65 -10.40 -6.28
CA ASN A 79 7.37 -9.75 -5.18
C ASN A 79 8.50 -10.62 -4.62
N VAL A 80 8.31 -11.93 -4.53
CA VAL A 80 9.36 -12.88 -4.07
C VAL A 80 10.57 -12.88 -5.00
N VAL A 81 10.34 -12.83 -6.31
CA VAL A 81 11.40 -12.71 -7.33
C VAL A 81 12.10 -11.36 -7.24
N ARG A 82 11.34 -10.27 -7.11
CA ARG A 82 11.90 -8.91 -6.92
C ARG A 82 12.74 -8.78 -5.65
N TRP A 83 12.35 -9.46 -4.58
CA TRP A 83 13.11 -9.49 -3.33
C TRP A 83 14.34 -10.40 -3.37
N GLY A 84 14.63 -11.04 -4.52
CA GLY A 84 15.78 -11.93 -4.69
C GLY A 84 15.67 -13.22 -3.89
N LYS A 85 14.46 -13.63 -3.48
CA LYS A 85 14.24 -14.87 -2.74
C LYS A 85 13.98 -16.08 -3.63
N LYS A 86 13.78 -15.87 -4.94
CA LYS A 86 13.59 -16.93 -5.94
C LYS A 86 14.11 -16.44 -7.28
N ASP A 87 14.82 -17.31 -8.01
CA ASP A 87 15.50 -16.96 -9.27
C ASP A 87 14.51 -16.77 -10.44
N ASP A 88 13.35 -17.45 -10.40
CA ASP A 88 12.44 -17.54 -11.54
C ASP A 88 10.97 -17.22 -11.19
N SER A 89 10.37 -16.33 -11.97
CA SER A 89 8.92 -16.03 -11.99
C SER A 89 8.14 -16.98 -12.90
N THR A 90 8.55 -18.26 -12.99
CA THR A 90 8.01 -19.23 -13.97
C THR A 90 6.57 -19.66 -13.70
N TRP A 91 5.90 -19.08 -12.70
CA TRP A 91 4.48 -19.34 -12.42
C TRP A 91 3.59 -18.28 -13.09
N PRO A 92 2.95 -18.59 -14.23
CA PRO A 92 2.03 -17.66 -14.90
C PRO A 92 0.75 -17.39 -14.09
N LEU A 93 0.44 -18.22 -13.08
CA LEU A 93 -0.87 -18.28 -12.42
C LEU A 93 -0.84 -17.78 -10.95
N CYS A 94 -0.21 -16.63 -10.67
CA CYS A 94 -0.40 -15.83 -9.43
C CYS A 94 0.70 -14.75 -9.27
N GLN A 95 0.89 -13.92 -10.30
CA GLN A 95 1.93 -12.89 -10.28
C GLN A 95 1.53 -11.67 -9.42
N THR A 96 0.24 -11.30 -9.43
CA THR A 96 -0.25 -10.10 -8.75
C THR A 96 -0.80 -10.43 -7.36
N THR A 97 -0.72 -9.46 -6.44
CA THR A 97 -1.28 -9.59 -5.09
C THR A 97 -2.80 -9.66 -5.09
N GLU A 98 -3.48 -8.98 -6.00
CA GLU A 98 -4.94 -9.08 -6.19
C GLU A 98 -5.38 -10.53 -6.42
N HIS A 99 -4.65 -11.27 -7.25
CA HIS A 99 -4.94 -12.67 -7.55
C HIS A 99 -4.69 -13.60 -6.35
N VAL A 100 -3.73 -13.27 -5.49
CA VAL A 100 -3.50 -13.98 -4.23
C VAL A 100 -4.64 -13.71 -3.24
N LEU A 101 -5.13 -12.47 -3.19
CA LEU A 101 -6.22 -12.06 -2.29
C LEU A 101 -7.60 -12.55 -2.73
N SER A 102 -7.80 -12.88 -4.02
CA SER A 102 -9.05 -13.44 -4.55
C SER A 102 -9.27 -14.93 -4.21
N SER A 103 -8.47 -15.49 -3.29
CA SER A 103 -8.55 -16.90 -2.88
C SER A 103 -8.35 -17.87 -4.04
N CYS A 104 -7.37 -17.59 -4.91
CA CYS A 104 -7.03 -18.50 -6.01
C CYS A 104 -6.75 -19.92 -5.49
N LYS A 105 -7.48 -20.90 -6.03
CA LYS A 105 -7.41 -22.30 -5.62
C LYS A 105 -6.02 -22.92 -5.82
N VAL A 106 -5.27 -22.46 -6.82
CA VAL A 106 -3.90 -22.92 -7.12
C VAL A 106 -2.93 -22.53 -6.00
N VAL A 107 -3.05 -21.29 -5.51
CA VAL A 107 -2.26 -20.76 -4.39
C VAL A 107 -2.60 -21.48 -3.08
N LEU A 108 -3.89 -21.78 -2.88
CA LEU A 108 -4.39 -22.45 -1.68
C LEU A 108 -4.06 -23.95 -1.65
N SER A 109 -4.03 -24.62 -2.81
CA SER A 109 -3.78 -26.06 -2.92
C SER A 109 -2.30 -26.42 -2.79
N GLN A 110 -1.40 -25.56 -3.28
CA GLN A 110 0.03 -25.84 -3.27
C GLN A 110 0.70 -25.63 -1.91
N GLY A 111 0.05 -24.97 -0.94
CA GLY A 111 0.60 -24.76 0.41
C GLY A 111 1.88 -23.92 0.49
N ASP A 112 2.53 -23.61 -0.65
CA ASP A 112 3.81 -22.89 -0.73
C ASP A 112 3.68 -21.41 -0.36
N THR A 113 2.49 -20.83 -0.53
CA THR A 113 2.23 -19.54 0.11
C THR A 113 2.19 -19.69 1.62
N ARG A 114 1.59 -20.73 2.23
CA ARG A 114 1.70 -20.90 3.70
C ARG A 114 3.16 -20.96 4.15
N GLY A 115 4.07 -21.56 3.39
CA GLY A 115 5.52 -21.43 3.61
C GLY A 115 5.99 -19.97 3.52
N GLY A 116 5.82 -19.34 2.35
CA GLY A 116 6.24 -17.96 2.08
C GLY A 116 5.63 -16.88 2.98
N ILE A 117 4.29 -16.73 3.06
CA ILE A 117 3.66 -15.79 4.01
C ILE A 117 4.04 -16.15 5.45
N THR A 118 3.89 -17.40 5.91
CA THR A 118 4.12 -17.67 7.35
C THR A 118 5.60 -17.51 7.72
N GLU A 119 6.54 -17.86 6.84
CA GLU A 119 7.98 -17.71 7.08
C GLU A 119 8.41 -16.24 6.96
N TYR A 120 7.88 -15.46 6.01
CA TYR A 120 8.09 -14.01 5.98
C TYR A 120 7.51 -13.31 7.22
N PHE A 121 6.29 -13.67 7.66
CA PHE A 121 5.68 -13.09 8.86
C PHE A 121 6.36 -13.60 10.16
N LYS A 122 6.95 -14.80 10.17
CA LYS A 122 7.76 -15.32 11.28
C LYS A 122 9.13 -14.64 11.39
N ASN A 123 9.77 -14.35 10.26
CA ASN A 123 11.10 -13.73 10.16
C ASN A 123 11.07 -12.19 10.13
N LEU A 124 9.88 -11.60 10.27
CA LEU A 124 9.74 -10.15 10.41
C LEU A 124 10.20 -9.76 11.82
N PRO A 125 11.06 -8.72 11.98
CA PRO A 125 11.51 -8.29 13.29
C PRO A 125 10.28 -7.97 14.14
N ARG A 126 10.09 -8.74 15.22
CA ARG A 126 9.11 -8.40 16.26
C ARG A 126 9.70 -7.23 17.02
N SER A 127 9.18 -6.03 16.74
CA SER A 127 9.34 -4.88 17.63
C SER A 127 8.65 -5.14 18.96
#